data_AF-A0A1E3XER3-F1
#
_entry.id   AF-A0A1E3XER3-F1
#
_cell.length_a   1.000
_cell.length_b   1.000
_cell.length_c   1.000
_cell.angle_alpha   90.00
_cell.angle_beta   90.00
_cell.angle_gamma   90.00
#
_symmetry.space_group_name_H-M   'P 1'
#
loop_
_entity.id
_entity.type
_entity.pdbx_description
1 polymer ?
#
loop_
_entity_poly.entity_id
_entity_poly.type
_entity_poly.pdbx_seq_one_letter_code
_entity_poly.pdbx_strand_id
1 'polypeptide(L)'
;MKTKHRTHQELIEYLDNPECKEHESIEKHLAECDECTYNLGLNDALMIGIKKVGERSRKLVEDGFSAHLKDEEIRRFINNEAYNGNERKEPFLHLSGCDSCLKDTIAVENVLYKIKNGELIDRINTVYEFIKNFPARVVSINKEAVDLIREAARQGIALFGIAPQFSFAFKSTKDSDVSSGKDYRKMGVKDFKIEVIQPNTNKSIPKVIICVLTKENFKQARITICTEVEQAEVVALENGRAIINKENVKADEIRYIKAEKFRRYSQQRPHRVKANKNDLK
;
A
#
# COMPACT_ATOMS: atom_id res chain seq x y z
N MET A 1 -13.70 45.01 -27.28
CA MET A 1 -12.51 44.88 -26.39
C MET A 1 -12.30 43.40 -26.12
N LYS A 2 -11.06 42.89 -26.11
CA LYS A 2 -10.79 41.53 -25.61
C LYS A 2 -10.76 41.57 -24.09
N THR A 3 -11.94 41.58 -23.47
CA THR A 3 -12.06 41.41 -22.02
C THR A 3 -11.50 40.04 -21.68
N LYS A 4 -10.54 39.96 -20.74
CA LYS A 4 -10.02 38.68 -20.30
C LYS A 4 -11.13 37.96 -19.55
N HIS A 5 -11.64 36.86 -20.10
CA HIS A 5 -12.71 36.06 -19.49
C HIS A 5 -12.23 35.41 -18.19
N ARG A 6 -13.18 35.17 -17.29
CA ARG A 6 -12.97 34.29 -16.13
C ARG A 6 -12.86 32.84 -16.56
N THR A 7 -12.03 32.11 -15.85
CA THR A 7 -11.88 30.67 -16.02
C THR A 7 -13.10 29.93 -15.50
N HIS A 8 -13.37 28.73 -16.02
CA HIS A 8 -14.44 27.88 -15.49
C HIS A 8 -14.24 27.57 -14.01
N GLN A 9 -12.99 27.44 -13.54
CA GLN A 9 -12.69 27.20 -12.14
C GLN A 9 -13.11 28.37 -11.25
N GLU A 10 -12.77 29.61 -11.61
CA GLU A 10 -13.22 30.81 -10.85
C GLU A 10 -14.75 30.91 -10.81
N LEU A 11 -15.44 30.55 -11.90
CA LEU A 11 -16.91 30.56 -11.97
C LEU A 11 -17.54 29.45 -11.13
N ILE A 12 -16.91 28.27 -11.03
CA ILE A 12 -17.37 27.16 -10.16
C ILE A 12 -17.15 27.51 -8.70
N GLU A 13 -15.98 28.05 -8.33
CA GLU A 13 -15.68 28.49 -6.96
C GLU A 13 -16.68 29.56 -6.49
N TYR A 14 -17.07 30.48 -7.37
CA TYR A 14 -18.14 31.45 -7.11
C TYR A 14 -19.51 30.79 -6.87
N LEU A 15 -19.87 29.76 -7.63
CA LEU A 15 -21.14 29.04 -7.42
C LEU A 15 -21.15 28.23 -6.12
N ASP A 16 -20.01 27.67 -5.71
CA ASP A 16 -19.86 26.89 -4.49
C ASP A 16 -19.92 27.77 -3.22
N ASN A 17 -19.44 29.02 -3.31
CA ASN A 17 -19.45 29.95 -2.17
C ASN A 17 -19.72 31.40 -2.61
N PRO A 18 -20.95 31.73 -3.02
CA PRO A 18 -21.26 33.04 -3.58
C PRO A 18 -21.09 34.20 -2.59
N GLU A 19 -21.06 33.91 -1.27
CA GLU A 19 -20.94 34.93 -0.21
C GLU A 19 -19.48 35.32 0.12
N CYS A 20 -18.47 34.73 -0.54
CA CYS A 20 -17.08 35.07 -0.26
C CYS A 20 -16.73 36.48 -0.74
N LYS A 21 -16.16 37.29 0.17
CA LYS A 21 -15.82 38.71 -0.06
C LYS A 21 -14.86 38.97 -1.22
N GLU A 22 -14.13 37.95 -1.69
CA GLU A 22 -13.23 38.04 -2.85
C GLU A 22 -13.99 38.04 -4.20
N HIS A 23 -15.30 37.74 -4.18
CA HIS A 23 -16.14 37.64 -5.37
C HIS A 23 -16.76 38.94 -5.88
N GLU A 24 -16.60 40.08 -5.17
CA GLU A 24 -17.03 41.39 -5.69
C GLU A 24 -16.39 41.71 -7.07
N SER A 25 -15.19 41.16 -7.33
CA SER A 25 -14.49 41.29 -8.61
C SER A 25 -15.04 40.38 -9.72
N ILE A 26 -15.75 39.32 -9.35
CA ILE A 26 -16.42 38.38 -10.27
C ILE A 26 -17.81 38.93 -10.61
N GLU A 27 -18.59 39.41 -9.64
CA GLU A 27 -19.90 40.01 -9.87
C GLU A 27 -19.82 41.22 -10.83
N LYS A 28 -18.85 42.11 -10.60
CA LYS A 28 -18.58 43.24 -11.51
C LYS A 28 -18.23 42.78 -12.92
N HIS A 29 -17.47 41.69 -13.05
CA HIS A 29 -17.12 41.14 -14.35
C HIS A 29 -18.33 40.50 -15.06
N LEU A 30 -19.17 39.77 -14.33
CA LEU A 30 -20.37 39.12 -14.87
C LEU A 30 -21.39 40.16 -15.37
N ALA A 31 -21.49 41.31 -14.71
CA ALA A 31 -22.33 42.43 -15.16
C ALA A 31 -21.91 43.02 -16.51
N GLU A 32 -20.65 42.82 -16.91
CA GLU A 32 -20.07 43.40 -18.13
C GLU A 32 -19.71 42.35 -19.20
N CYS A 33 -19.88 41.05 -18.91
CA CYS A 33 -19.43 39.96 -19.79
C CYS A 33 -20.52 38.88 -19.96
N ASP A 34 -21.33 39.04 -21.01
CA ASP A 34 -22.40 38.09 -21.39
C ASP A 34 -21.90 36.65 -21.55
N GLU A 35 -20.69 36.45 -22.08
CA GLU A 35 -20.08 35.13 -22.24
C GLU A 35 -19.79 34.46 -20.89
N CYS A 36 -19.27 35.21 -19.91
CA CYS A 36 -19.02 34.66 -18.58
C CYS A 36 -20.34 34.39 -17.84
N THR A 37 -21.37 35.22 -18.05
CA THR A 37 -22.72 34.99 -17.52
C THR A 37 -23.35 33.72 -18.11
N TYR A 38 -23.20 33.51 -19.42
CA TYR A 38 -23.63 32.28 -20.08
C TYR A 38 -22.88 31.05 -19.53
N ASN A 39 -21.56 31.12 -19.42
CA ASN A 39 -20.74 30.03 -18.89
C ASN A 39 -21.05 29.74 -17.41
N LEU A 40 -21.34 30.76 -16.62
CA LEU A 40 -21.79 30.61 -15.24
C LEU A 40 -23.12 29.86 -15.17
N GLY A 41 -24.10 30.25 -15.99
CA GLY A 41 -25.41 29.56 -16.07
C GLY A 41 -25.28 28.12 -16.56
N LEU A 42 -24.35 27.84 -17.49
CA LEU A 42 -24.05 26.49 -17.94
C LEU A 42 -23.45 25.64 -16.81
N ASN A 43 -22.49 26.21 -16.06
CA ASN A 43 -21.88 25.54 -14.91
C ASN A 43 -22.93 25.25 -13.81
N ASP A 44 -23.80 26.20 -13.50
CA ASP A 44 -24.87 26.03 -12.50
C ASP A 44 -25.86 24.93 -12.91
N ALA A 45 -26.34 24.97 -14.16
CA ALA A 45 -27.21 23.93 -14.70
C ALA A 45 -26.55 22.55 -14.69
N LEU A 46 -25.24 22.48 -14.97
CA LEU A 46 -24.46 21.24 -14.91
C LEU A 46 -24.36 20.72 -13.47
N MET A 47 -24.06 21.57 -12.49
CA MET A 47 -24.01 21.19 -11.08
C MET A 47 -25.34 20.66 -10.57
N ILE A 48 -26.44 21.34 -10.89
CA ILE A 48 -27.81 20.89 -10.58
C ILE A 48 -28.08 19.53 -11.23
N GLY A 49 -27.67 19.34 -12.49
CA GLY A 49 -27.81 18.09 -13.23
C GLY A 49 -27.06 16.94 -12.55
N ILE A 50 -25.79 17.14 -12.20
CA ILE A 50 -24.94 16.16 -11.50
C ILE A 50 -25.56 15.79 -10.15
N LYS A 51 -26.00 16.78 -9.37
CA LYS A 51 -26.65 16.54 -8.08
C LYS A 51 -27.90 15.67 -8.22
N LYS A 52 -28.78 15.98 -9.17
CA LYS A 52 -30.00 15.19 -9.44
C LYS A 52 -29.68 13.76 -9.90
N VAL A 53 -28.62 13.58 -10.68
CA VAL A 53 -28.14 12.25 -11.10
C VAL A 53 -27.64 11.47 -9.89
N GLY A 54 -26.83 12.09 -9.02
CA GLY A 54 -26.34 11.47 -7.79
C GLY A 54 -27.47 11.07 -6.84
N GLU A 55 -28.45 11.96 -6.61
CA GLU A 55 -29.62 11.67 -5.78
C GLU A 55 -30.46 10.49 -6.33
N ARG A 56 -30.68 10.44 -7.65
CA ARG A 56 -31.39 9.33 -8.30
C ARG A 56 -30.60 8.03 -8.19
N SER A 57 -29.29 8.07 -8.42
CA SER A 57 -28.44 6.89 -8.29
C SER A 57 -28.40 6.38 -6.85
N ARG A 58 -28.30 7.27 -5.86
CA ARG A 58 -28.32 6.90 -4.44
C ARG A 58 -29.58 6.14 -4.08
N LYS A 59 -30.76 6.63 -4.50
CA LYS A 59 -32.04 5.92 -4.29
C LYS A 59 -32.02 4.52 -4.87
N LEU A 60 -31.47 4.32 -6.08
CA LEU A 60 -31.37 3.00 -6.69
C LEU A 60 -30.49 2.04 -5.86
N VAL A 61 -29.46 2.54 -5.19
CA VAL A 61 -28.60 1.75 -4.30
C VAL A 61 -29.32 1.44 -2.99
N GLU A 62 -29.93 2.45 -2.36
CA GLU A 62 -30.68 2.31 -1.10
C GLU A 62 -31.88 1.34 -1.24
N ASP A 63 -32.56 1.39 -2.39
CA ASP A 63 -33.68 0.49 -2.71
C ASP A 63 -33.21 -0.90 -3.17
N GLY A 64 -31.90 -1.14 -3.27
CA GLY A 64 -31.31 -2.44 -3.64
C GLY A 64 -31.38 -2.78 -5.13
N PHE A 65 -31.82 -1.85 -5.99
CA PHE A 65 -31.82 -2.03 -7.44
C PHE A 65 -30.41 -1.94 -8.06
N SER A 66 -29.44 -1.35 -7.34
CA SER A 66 -28.04 -1.25 -7.74
C SER A 66 -27.13 -1.84 -6.67
N ALA A 67 -26.51 -2.97 -6.97
CA ALA A 67 -25.56 -3.62 -6.06
C ALA A 67 -24.25 -2.84 -5.95
N HIS A 68 -23.56 -2.97 -4.82
CA HIS A 68 -22.21 -2.44 -4.65
C HIS A 68 -21.23 -3.03 -5.68
N LEU A 69 -20.30 -2.20 -6.14
CA LEU A 69 -19.28 -2.61 -7.11
C LEU A 69 -18.39 -3.73 -6.54
N LYS A 70 -18.13 -4.72 -7.38
CA LYS A 70 -17.15 -5.79 -7.14
C LYS A 70 -15.74 -5.29 -7.43
N ASP A 71 -14.76 -6.04 -6.94
CA ASP A 71 -13.34 -5.69 -7.07
C ASP A 71 -12.88 -5.59 -8.52
N GLU A 72 -13.40 -6.46 -9.40
CA GLU A 72 -13.13 -6.45 -10.83
C GLU A 72 -13.70 -5.19 -11.52
N GLU A 73 -14.89 -4.74 -11.10
CA GLU A 73 -15.55 -3.56 -11.66
C GLU A 73 -14.81 -2.28 -11.25
N ILE A 74 -14.40 -2.18 -9.98
CA ILE A 74 -13.55 -1.09 -9.51
C ILE A 74 -12.24 -1.05 -10.29
N ARG A 75 -11.61 -2.22 -10.49
CA ARG A 75 -10.32 -2.31 -11.17
C ARG A 75 -10.41 -1.95 -12.66
N ARG A 76 -11.44 -2.44 -13.36
CA ARG A 76 -11.72 -2.06 -14.75
C ARG A 76 -11.98 -0.56 -14.87
N PHE A 77 -12.74 0.03 -13.94
CA PHE A 77 -13.02 1.46 -13.89
C PHE A 77 -11.74 2.30 -13.79
N ILE A 78 -10.83 1.92 -12.88
CA ILE A 78 -9.55 2.62 -12.67
C ILE A 78 -8.61 2.47 -13.87
N ASN A 79 -8.48 1.27 -14.42
CA ASN A 79 -7.51 1.00 -15.48
C ASN A 79 -7.90 1.58 -16.85
N ASN A 80 -9.06 2.24 -16.96
CA ASN A 80 -9.65 2.63 -18.24
C ASN A 80 -9.72 1.45 -19.24
N GLU A 81 -9.80 0.21 -18.74
CA GLU A 81 -9.98 -0.95 -19.59
C GLU A 81 -11.32 -0.80 -20.30
N ALA A 82 -11.31 -0.94 -21.63
CA ALA A 82 -12.38 -0.51 -22.53
C ALA A 82 -13.74 -1.08 -22.12
N TYR A 83 -14.45 -0.34 -21.28
CA TYR A 83 -15.88 -0.31 -21.31
C TYR A 83 -16.27 0.22 -22.68
N ASN A 84 -17.09 -0.52 -23.42
CA ASN A 84 -17.85 0.11 -24.48
C ASN A 84 -18.66 1.29 -23.86
N GLY A 85 -18.96 2.33 -24.63
CA GLY A 85 -19.43 3.61 -24.08
C GLY A 85 -20.67 3.56 -23.16
N ASN A 86 -21.39 2.43 -23.14
CA ASN A 86 -22.50 2.19 -22.21
C ASN A 86 -22.06 1.47 -20.92
N GLU A 87 -21.16 0.50 -20.96
CA GLU A 87 -20.71 -0.20 -19.74
C GLU A 87 -19.93 0.72 -18.78
N ARG A 88 -19.39 1.86 -19.25
CA ARG A 88 -18.69 2.83 -18.37
C ARG A 88 -19.66 3.74 -17.62
N LYS A 89 -20.84 3.96 -18.20
CA LYS A 89 -21.86 4.84 -17.62
C LYS A 89 -22.42 4.25 -16.34
N GLU A 90 -22.56 2.93 -16.26
CA GLU A 90 -23.15 2.28 -15.09
C GLU A 90 -22.29 2.44 -13.82
N PRO A 91 -20.98 2.12 -13.80
CA PRO A 91 -20.13 2.41 -12.65
C PRO A 91 -20.05 3.90 -12.33
N PHE A 92 -19.94 4.77 -13.34
CA PHE A 92 -19.89 6.22 -13.13
C PHE A 92 -21.17 6.74 -12.45
N LEU A 93 -22.34 6.31 -12.92
CA LEU A 93 -23.62 6.67 -12.33
C LEU A 93 -23.71 6.13 -10.90
N HIS A 94 -23.37 4.84 -10.69
CA HIS A 94 -23.37 4.22 -9.36
C HIS A 94 -22.47 4.97 -8.37
N LEU A 95 -21.24 5.32 -8.76
CA LEU A 95 -20.28 6.05 -7.93
C LEU A 95 -20.76 7.47 -7.60
N SER A 96 -21.63 8.06 -8.42
CA SER A 96 -22.27 9.36 -8.14
C SER A 96 -23.32 9.28 -7.02
N GLY A 97 -23.83 8.08 -6.72
CA GLY A 97 -24.86 7.85 -5.70
C GLY A 97 -24.38 7.04 -4.47
N CYS A 98 -23.26 6.32 -4.57
CA CYS A 98 -22.79 5.38 -3.56
C CYS A 98 -21.43 5.79 -2.97
N ASP A 99 -21.46 6.56 -1.87
CA ASP A 99 -20.26 7.08 -1.21
C ASP A 99 -19.30 5.97 -0.75
N SER A 100 -19.82 4.81 -0.33
CA SER A 100 -18.99 3.67 0.07
C SER A 100 -18.18 3.12 -1.11
N CYS A 101 -18.82 2.90 -2.26
CA CYS A 101 -18.12 2.44 -3.46
C CYS A 101 -17.16 3.50 -3.98
N LEU A 102 -17.51 4.79 -3.90
CA LEU A 102 -16.62 5.89 -4.26
C LEU A 102 -15.36 5.91 -3.39
N LYS A 103 -15.52 5.79 -2.07
CA LYS A 103 -14.40 5.69 -1.15
C LYS A 103 -13.52 4.48 -1.44
N ASP A 104 -14.13 3.32 -1.70
CA ASP A 104 -13.40 2.10 -2.07
C ASP A 104 -12.62 2.28 -3.38
N THR A 105 -13.25 2.83 -4.42
CA THR A 105 -12.60 3.10 -5.71
C THR A 105 -11.41 4.05 -5.56
N ILE A 106 -11.58 5.16 -4.85
CA ILE A 106 -10.49 6.12 -4.58
C ILE A 106 -9.37 5.45 -3.76
N ALA A 107 -9.72 4.62 -2.78
CA ALA A 107 -8.74 3.90 -1.98
C ALA A 107 -7.92 2.92 -2.84
N VAL A 108 -8.57 2.14 -3.70
CA VAL A 108 -7.93 1.20 -4.63
C VAL A 108 -7.03 1.96 -5.63
N GLU A 109 -7.51 3.05 -6.22
CA GLU A 109 -6.74 3.87 -7.15
C GLU A 109 -5.46 4.42 -6.48
N ASN A 110 -5.62 4.99 -5.29
CA ASN A 110 -4.51 5.55 -4.52
C ASN A 110 -3.47 4.50 -4.14
N VAL A 111 -3.88 3.32 -3.71
CA VAL A 111 -2.92 2.24 -3.37
C VAL A 111 -2.22 1.73 -4.63
N LEU A 112 -2.91 1.54 -5.75
CA LEU A 112 -2.29 1.13 -7.01
C LEU A 112 -1.25 2.16 -7.49
N TYR A 113 -1.58 3.45 -7.41
CA TYR A 113 -0.66 4.53 -7.72
C TYR A 113 0.58 4.50 -6.83
N LYS A 114 0.40 4.37 -5.50
CA LYS A 114 1.52 4.31 -4.55
C LYS A 114 2.37 3.05 -4.71
N ILE A 115 1.77 1.90 -5.01
CA ILE A 115 2.51 0.66 -5.30
C ILE A 115 3.39 0.85 -6.53
N LYS A 116 2.92 1.57 -7.55
CA LYS A 116 3.66 1.77 -8.81
C LYS A 116 4.85 2.74 -8.66
N ASN A 117 4.72 3.75 -7.81
CA ASN A 117 5.65 4.89 -7.78
C ASN A 117 6.51 5.00 -6.52
N GLY A 118 6.23 4.22 -5.46
CA GLY A 118 6.97 4.32 -4.19
C GLY A 118 8.28 3.53 -4.13
N GLU A 119 9.07 3.79 -3.08
CA GLU A 119 10.17 2.89 -2.70
C GLU A 119 9.64 1.58 -2.10
N LEU A 120 10.47 0.53 -2.06
CA LEU A 120 10.02 -0.80 -1.65
C LEU A 120 9.34 -0.83 -0.28
N ILE A 121 9.93 -0.18 0.73
CA ILE A 121 9.39 -0.16 2.10
C ILE A 121 8.09 0.64 2.17
N ASP A 122 8.00 1.77 1.45
CA ASP A 122 6.78 2.57 1.39
C ASP A 122 5.64 1.83 0.68
N ARG A 123 5.96 1.09 -0.39
CA ARG A 123 5.01 0.21 -1.08
C ARG A 123 4.50 -0.89 -0.16
N ILE A 124 5.38 -1.52 0.62
CA ILE A 124 5.03 -2.52 1.65
C ILE A 124 4.08 -1.90 2.68
N ASN A 125 4.45 -0.76 3.28
CA ASN A 125 3.62 -0.09 4.27
C ASN A 125 2.25 0.33 3.70
N THR A 126 2.23 0.84 2.46
CA THR A 126 0.98 1.20 1.77
C THR A 126 0.05 0.00 1.64
N VAL A 127 0.56 -1.15 1.19
CA VAL A 127 -0.25 -2.37 1.05
C VAL A 127 -0.73 -2.87 2.41
N TYR A 128 0.14 -2.85 3.43
CA TYR A 128 -0.24 -3.25 4.78
C TYR A 128 -1.39 -2.40 5.34
N GLU A 129 -1.30 -1.08 5.23
CA GLU A 129 -2.36 -0.16 5.67
C GLU A 129 -3.63 -0.32 4.83
N PHE A 130 -3.52 -0.60 3.54
CA PHE A 130 -4.69 -0.85 2.70
C PHE A 130 -5.44 -2.12 3.15
N ILE A 131 -4.75 -3.23 3.42
CA ILE A 131 -5.37 -4.47 3.93
C ILE A 131 -6.11 -4.21 5.24
N LYS A 132 -5.50 -3.43 6.14
CA LYS A 132 -6.08 -3.10 7.45
C LYS A 132 -7.33 -2.25 7.33
N ASN A 133 -7.32 -1.25 6.46
CA ASN A 133 -8.41 -0.27 6.35
C ASN A 133 -9.51 -0.69 5.36
N PHE A 134 -9.20 -1.55 4.39
CA PHE A 134 -10.11 -1.99 3.33
C PHE A 134 -10.03 -3.53 3.10
N PRO A 135 -10.27 -4.36 4.13
CA PRO A 135 -10.08 -5.81 4.04
C PRO A 135 -10.97 -6.48 2.98
N ALA A 136 -12.15 -5.93 2.69
CA ALA A 136 -13.05 -6.43 1.65
C ALA A 136 -12.56 -6.18 0.22
N ARG A 137 -11.56 -5.30 0.03
CA ARG A 137 -11.04 -4.85 -1.29
C ARG A 137 -9.63 -5.36 -1.60
N VAL A 138 -9.13 -6.25 -0.75
CA VAL A 138 -7.80 -6.85 -0.87
C VAL A 138 -7.60 -7.50 -2.24
N VAL A 139 -8.63 -8.13 -2.80
CA VAL A 139 -8.53 -8.81 -4.11
C VAL A 139 -8.29 -7.83 -5.27
N SER A 140 -8.75 -6.57 -5.16
CA SER A 140 -8.56 -5.53 -6.19
C SER A 140 -7.08 -5.25 -6.50
N ILE A 141 -6.18 -5.53 -5.57
CA ILE A 141 -4.72 -5.29 -5.70
C ILE A 141 -3.90 -6.58 -5.73
N ASN A 142 -4.53 -7.74 -5.91
CA ASN A 142 -3.90 -9.04 -5.73
C ASN A 142 -2.63 -9.21 -6.60
N LYS A 143 -2.69 -8.82 -7.88
CA LYS A 143 -1.53 -8.93 -8.78
C LYS A 143 -0.34 -8.11 -8.26
N GLU A 144 -0.60 -6.85 -7.94
CA GLU A 144 0.40 -5.88 -7.51
C GLU A 144 1.01 -6.28 -6.15
N ALA A 145 0.18 -6.77 -5.21
CA ALA A 145 0.63 -7.28 -3.92
C ALA A 145 1.48 -8.55 -4.05
N VAL A 146 1.08 -9.50 -4.91
CA VAL A 146 1.85 -10.72 -5.19
C VAL A 146 3.21 -10.39 -5.81
N ASP A 147 3.25 -9.45 -6.76
CA ASP A 147 4.49 -9.03 -7.38
C ASP A 147 5.41 -8.31 -6.38
N LEU A 148 4.85 -7.48 -5.50
CA LEU A 148 5.57 -6.86 -4.38
C LEU A 148 6.16 -7.91 -3.42
N ILE A 149 5.39 -8.94 -3.05
CA ILE A 149 5.86 -10.05 -2.21
C ILE A 149 7.06 -10.76 -2.86
N ARG A 150 6.99 -11.03 -4.16
CA ARG A 150 8.08 -11.68 -4.91
C ARG A 150 9.31 -10.78 -4.98
N GLU A 151 9.12 -9.49 -5.23
CA GLU A 151 10.21 -8.50 -5.24
C GLU A 151 10.90 -8.42 -3.88
N ALA A 152 10.13 -8.25 -2.80
CA ALA A 152 10.63 -8.22 -1.42
C ALA A 152 11.40 -9.51 -1.08
N ALA A 153 10.87 -10.67 -1.45
CA ALA A 153 11.53 -11.95 -1.22
C ALA A 153 12.90 -12.04 -1.91
N ARG A 154 13.04 -11.50 -3.13
CA ARG A 154 14.34 -11.41 -3.83
C ARG A 154 15.33 -10.47 -3.13
N GLN A 155 14.85 -9.54 -2.33
CA GLN A 155 15.68 -8.62 -1.52
C GLN A 155 15.91 -9.11 -0.08
N GLY A 156 15.52 -10.35 0.25
CA GLY A 156 15.71 -10.91 1.59
C GLY A 156 14.65 -10.47 2.60
N ILE A 157 13.52 -9.91 2.14
CA ILE A 157 12.45 -9.39 2.99
C ILE A 157 11.26 -10.36 2.95
N ALA A 158 10.87 -10.88 4.11
CA ALA A 158 9.68 -11.70 4.31
C ALA A 158 8.52 -10.84 4.83
N LEU A 159 7.44 -10.70 4.04
CA LEU A 159 6.31 -9.82 4.33
C LEU A 159 5.21 -10.52 5.14
N PHE A 160 5.43 -10.77 6.43
CA PHE A 160 4.49 -11.50 7.30
C PHE A 160 3.13 -10.80 7.49
N GLY A 161 3.06 -9.48 7.36
CA GLY A 161 1.83 -8.70 7.47
C GLY A 161 0.97 -8.68 6.20
N ILE A 162 1.53 -9.08 5.06
CA ILE A 162 0.89 -8.98 3.73
C ILE A 162 0.69 -10.36 3.11
N ALA A 163 1.73 -11.20 3.16
CA ALA A 163 1.76 -12.51 2.51
C ALA A 163 0.59 -13.45 2.88
N PRO A 164 0.03 -13.45 4.12
CA PRO A 164 -1.14 -14.29 4.44
C PRO A 164 -2.34 -14.08 3.53
N GLN A 165 -2.51 -12.89 2.97
CA GLN A 165 -3.67 -12.54 2.14
C GLN A 165 -3.49 -12.89 0.65
N PHE A 166 -2.25 -13.10 0.20
CA PHE A 166 -1.92 -13.05 -1.23
C PHE A 166 -0.99 -14.17 -1.73
N SER A 167 -0.24 -14.86 -0.86
CA SER A 167 0.85 -15.73 -1.31
C SER A 167 0.58 -17.21 -1.07
N PHE A 168 0.58 -17.99 -2.15
CA PHE A 168 0.61 -19.47 -2.09
C PHE A 168 1.91 -20.04 -1.50
N ALA A 169 2.99 -19.24 -1.45
CA ALA A 169 4.26 -19.65 -0.87
C ALA A 169 4.32 -19.41 0.65
N PHE A 170 3.35 -18.67 1.20
CA PHE A 170 3.20 -18.46 2.62
C PHE A 170 2.50 -19.65 3.26
N LYS A 171 3.14 -20.26 4.26
CA LYS A 171 2.50 -21.30 5.07
C LYS A 171 2.10 -20.68 6.40
N SER A 172 0.79 -20.64 6.64
CA SER A 172 0.18 -20.26 7.92
C SER A 172 -0.35 -21.51 8.63
N THR A 173 -0.69 -21.39 9.91
CA THR A 173 -1.29 -22.47 10.71
C THR A 173 -2.60 -23.03 10.20
N LYS A 174 -3.28 -22.34 9.28
CA LYS A 174 -4.46 -22.91 8.62
C LYS A 174 -4.14 -24.16 7.78
N ASP A 175 -2.86 -24.38 7.43
CA ASP A 175 -2.40 -25.49 6.57
C ASP A 175 -1.60 -26.59 7.30
N SER A 176 -1.47 -26.56 8.63
CA SER A 176 -0.77 -27.63 9.39
C SER A 176 -1.31 -27.80 10.81
N ASP A 177 -1.80 -29.01 11.11
CA ASP A 177 -2.21 -29.56 12.41
C ASP A 177 -2.81 -28.57 13.44
N VAL A 178 -4.14 -28.49 13.40
CA VAL A 178 -5.03 -27.81 14.35
C VAL A 178 -4.77 -28.23 15.83
N SER A 179 -4.04 -29.31 16.06
CA SER A 179 -3.85 -29.96 17.37
C SER A 179 -2.89 -29.24 18.33
N SER A 180 -2.10 -28.25 17.90
CA SER A 180 -1.05 -27.65 18.77
C SER A 180 -1.32 -26.24 19.30
N GLY A 181 -2.31 -25.52 18.78
CA GLY A 181 -2.66 -24.15 19.22
C GLY A 181 -1.57 -23.09 19.04
N LYS A 182 -0.46 -23.38 18.34
CA LYS A 182 0.66 -22.45 18.10
C LYS A 182 0.37 -21.64 16.84
N ASP A 183 0.72 -20.35 16.78
CA ASP A 183 0.81 -19.62 15.50
C ASP A 183 2.15 -19.97 14.83
N TYR A 184 2.12 -20.42 13.59
CA TYR A 184 3.29 -20.81 12.80
C TYR A 184 3.17 -20.16 11.42
N ARG A 185 4.19 -19.39 11.09
CA ARG A 185 4.27 -18.66 9.83
C ARG A 185 5.64 -18.89 9.22
N LYS A 186 5.68 -19.10 7.90
CA LYS A 186 6.93 -19.37 7.21
C LYS A 186 6.96 -18.78 5.82
N MET A 187 8.11 -18.19 5.48
CA MET A 187 8.36 -17.63 4.16
C MET A 187 9.80 -17.86 3.72
N GLY A 188 9.96 -18.25 2.45
CA GLY A 188 11.27 -18.30 1.79
C GLY A 188 11.60 -16.95 1.18
N VAL A 189 12.82 -16.47 1.43
CA VAL A 189 13.41 -15.28 0.78
C VAL A 189 14.70 -15.68 0.10
N LYS A 190 15.44 -14.75 -0.52
CA LYS A 190 16.65 -14.99 -1.33
C LYS A 190 17.57 -16.08 -0.74
N ASP A 191 18.37 -15.73 0.27
CA ASP A 191 19.39 -16.60 0.85
C ASP A 191 18.94 -17.26 2.17
N PHE A 192 17.67 -17.03 2.56
CA PHE A 192 17.15 -17.42 3.86
C PHE A 192 15.74 -18.01 3.75
N LYS A 193 15.37 -18.71 4.81
CA LYS A 193 14.02 -19.17 5.10
C LYS A 193 13.73 -18.71 6.52
N ILE A 194 12.67 -17.94 6.68
CA ILE A 194 12.31 -17.34 7.96
C ILE A 194 11.03 -18.02 8.45
N GLU A 195 11.07 -18.45 9.70
CA GLU A 195 9.95 -19.07 10.40
C GLU A 195 9.66 -18.27 11.66
N VAL A 196 8.38 -18.06 11.94
CA VAL A 196 7.87 -17.33 13.11
C VAL A 196 6.95 -18.29 13.84
N ILE A 197 7.27 -18.57 15.10
CA ILE A 197 6.51 -19.45 15.97
C ILE A 197 6.05 -18.64 17.17
N GLN A 198 4.74 -18.51 17.36
CA GLN A 198 4.15 -18.05 18.61
C GLN A 198 3.65 -19.26 19.40
N PRO A 199 4.38 -19.70 20.44
CA PRO A 199 3.90 -20.78 21.29
C PRO A 199 2.61 -20.36 22.01
N ASN A 200 1.65 -21.28 22.10
CA ASN A 200 0.52 -21.10 23.00
C ASN A 200 1.05 -21.17 24.44
N THR A 201 1.11 -20.02 25.11
CA THR A 201 1.52 -19.97 26.50
C THR A 201 0.43 -19.27 27.29
N ASN A 202 0.00 -19.85 28.42
CA ASN A 202 -0.87 -19.20 29.41
C ASN A 202 -0.20 -17.99 30.09
N LYS A 203 0.87 -17.45 29.50
CA LYS A 203 1.63 -16.32 30.03
C LYS A 203 1.02 -15.03 29.51
N SER A 204 0.96 -14.03 30.39
CA SER A 204 0.46 -12.69 30.08
C SER A 204 1.31 -11.95 29.04
N ILE A 205 2.57 -12.33 28.86
CA ILE A 205 3.51 -11.68 27.95
C ILE A 205 3.58 -12.48 26.64
N PRO A 206 3.20 -11.90 25.48
CA PRO A 206 3.33 -12.57 24.20
C PRO A 206 4.82 -12.77 23.88
N LYS A 207 5.14 -13.97 23.38
CA LYS A 207 6.50 -14.34 22.98
C LYS A 207 6.48 -14.91 21.58
N VAL A 208 7.40 -14.47 20.75
CA VAL A 208 7.62 -15.00 19.40
C VAL A 208 9.04 -15.53 19.29
N ILE A 209 9.17 -16.70 18.66
CA ILE A 209 10.44 -17.32 18.31
C ILE A 209 10.60 -17.17 16.80
N ILE A 210 11.64 -16.48 16.37
CA ILE A 210 11.98 -16.28 14.97
C ILE A 210 13.19 -17.16 14.65
N CYS A 211 12.98 -18.14 13.79
CA CYS A 211 14.03 -19.01 13.29
C CYS A 211 14.44 -18.54 11.90
N VAL A 212 15.71 -18.17 11.74
CA VAL A 212 16.29 -17.81 10.45
C VAL A 212 17.22 -18.93 10.02
N LEU A 213 16.88 -19.59 8.92
CA LEU A 213 17.68 -20.65 8.33
C LEU A 213 18.31 -20.12 7.04
N THR A 214 19.62 -20.21 6.93
CA THR A 214 20.31 -19.86 5.69
C THR A 214 20.30 -21.04 4.71
N LYS A 215 20.26 -20.73 3.41
CA LYS A 215 20.40 -21.70 2.32
C LYS A 215 21.86 -22.00 1.97
N GLU A 216 22.80 -21.22 2.49
CA GLU A 216 24.24 -21.34 2.26
C GLU A 216 24.99 -21.31 3.60
N ASN A 217 26.31 -21.53 3.62
CA ASN A 217 27.10 -21.44 4.84
C ASN A 217 27.53 -19.99 5.13
N PHE A 218 26.69 -19.21 5.80
CA PHE A 218 27.08 -17.94 6.41
C PHE A 218 27.34 -18.10 7.90
N LYS A 219 28.29 -17.31 8.43
CA LYS A 219 28.58 -17.26 9.87
C LYS A 219 27.66 -16.30 10.62
N GLN A 220 27.22 -15.23 9.97
CA GLN A 220 26.44 -14.15 10.58
C GLN A 220 25.43 -13.58 9.60
N ALA A 221 24.31 -13.10 10.11
CA ALA A 221 23.30 -12.35 9.37
C ALA A 221 22.88 -11.10 10.16
N ARG A 222 22.52 -10.03 9.44
CA ARG A 222 21.81 -8.90 10.02
C ARG A 222 20.32 -9.16 9.83
N ILE A 223 19.59 -9.22 10.93
CA ILE A 223 18.15 -9.45 10.94
C ILE A 223 17.48 -8.17 11.39
N THR A 224 16.58 -7.64 10.56
CA THR A 224 15.73 -6.50 10.89
C THR A 224 14.30 -7.00 11.01
N ILE A 225 13.66 -6.73 12.14
CA ILE A 225 12.28 -7.10 12.43
C ILE A 225 11.50 -5.79 12.48
N CYS A 226 10.43 -5.71 11.69
CA CYS A 226 9.55 -4.56 11.66
C CYS A 226 8.17 -4.96 12.18
N THR A 227 7.79 -4.37 13.32
CA THR A 227 6.41 -4.33 13.82
C THR A 227 5.85 -2.95 13.51
N GLU A 228 5.69 -2.07 14.50
CA GLU A 228 5.56 -0.62 14.30
C GLU A 228 6.91 0.07 14.22
N VAL A 229 7.93 -0.51 14.87
CA VAL A 229 9.30 0.01 14.92
C VAL A 229 10.25 -1.00 14.28
N GLU A 230 11.23 -0.50 13.55
CA GLU A 230 12.31 -1.33 13.02
C GLU A 230 13.40 -1.56 14.07
N GLN A 231 13.70 -2.83 14.34
CA GLN A 231 14.80 -3.23 15.20
C GLN A 231 15.73 -4.16 14.43
N ALA A 232 17.02 -3.81 14.38
CA ALA A 232 18.03 -4.59 13.71
C ALA A 232 19.04 -5.17 14.70
N GLU A 233 19.37 -6.44 14.54
CA GLU A 233 20.41 -7.12 15.31
C GLU A 233 21.28 -8.00 14.41
N VAL A 234 22.55 -8.16 14.78
CA VAL A 234 23.46 -9.10 14.10
C VAL A 234 23.48 -10.39 14.89
N VAL A 235 23.15 -11.49 14.23
CA VAL A 235 23.06 -12.82 14.85
C VAL A 235 24.10 -13.76 14.26
N ALA A 236 24.63 -14.63 15.11
CA ALA A 236 25.43 -15.76 14.67
C ALA A 236 24.51 -16.86 14.11
N LEU A 237 24.99 -17.56 13.09
CA LEU A 237 24.30 -18.70 12.48
C LEU A 237 25.04 -19.98 12.87
N GLU A 238 24.51 -20.68 13.86
CA GLU A 238 25.04 -21.98 14.30
C GLU A 238 24.41 -23.08 13.44
N ASN A 239 25.25 -23.87 12.77
CA ASN A 239 24.80 -24.88 11.80
C ASN A 239 23.82 -24.32 10.75
N GLY A 240 24.04 -23.08 10.32
CA GLY A 240 23.19 -22.39 9.36
C GLY A 240 21.85 -21.89 9.92
N ARG A 241 21.71 -21.80 11.25
CA ARG A 241 20.45 -21.39 11.91
C ARG A 241 20.71 -20.31 12.96
N ALA A 242 19.80 -19.35 13.05
CA ALA A 242 19.68 -18.42 14.17
C ALA A 242 18.30 -18.55 14.80
N ILE A 243 18.24 -18.48 16.13
CA ILE A 243 17.00 -18.46 16.90
C ILE A 243 16.97 -17.15 17.66
N ILE A 244 15.96 -16.33 17.39
CA ILE A 244 15.76 -15.03 18.01
C ILE A 244 14.48 -15.10 18.83
N ASN A 245 14.57 -14.77 20.10
CA ASN A 245 13.42 -14.70 20.99
C ASN A 245 13.02 -13.24 21.14
N LYS A 246 11.77 -12.90 20.82
CA LYS A 246 11.18 -11.58 21.07
C LYS A 246 10.06 -11.70 22.08
N GLU A 247 10.15 -10.91 23.13
CA GLU A 247 9.11 -10.75 24.15
C GLU A 247 8.29 -9.50 23.83
N ASN A 248 7.03 -9.47 24.28
CA ASN A 248 6.09 -8.37 24.04
C ASN A 248 5.80 -8.11 22.54
N VAL A 249 5.92 -9.13 21.70
CA VAL A 249 5.60 -9.05 20.26
C VAL A 249 4.65 -10.18 19.93
N LYS A 250 3.59 -9.89 19.18
CA LYS A 250 2.73 -10.92 18.58
C LYS A 250 3.11 -11.18 17.12
N ALA A 251 2.86 -12.39 16.64
CA ALA A 251 3.20 -12.81 15.28
C ALA A 251 2.39 -12.08 14.21
N ASP A 252 1.17 -11.63 14.52
CA ASP A 252 0.31 -10.82 13.65
C ASP A 252 0.73 -9.34 13.55
N GLU A 253 1.46 -8.84 14.55
CA GLU A 253 2.02 -7.48 14.55
C GLU A 253 3.30 -7.36 13.70
N ILE A 254 3.94 -8.48 13.32
CA ILE A 254 5.15 -8.47 12.49
C ILE A 254 4.76 -8.15 11.03
N ARG A 255 5.08 -6.94 10.57
CA ARG A 255 4.87 -6.51 9.19
C ARG A 255 5.82 -7.22 8.24
N TYR A 256 7.11 -7.18 8.55
CA TYR A 256 8.11 -7.87 7.78
C TYR A 256 9.37 -8.23 8.58
N ILE A 257 10.15 -9.18 8.06
CA ILE A 257 11.49 -9.52 8.55
C ILE A 257 12.47 -9.47 7.38
N LYS A 258 13.49 -8.63 7.48
CA LYS A 258 14.59 -8.54 6.50
C LYS A 258 15.81 -9.30 7.02
N ALA A 259 16.33 -10.22 6.21
CA ALA A 259 17.54 -10.97 6.51
C ALA A 259 18.62 -10.68 5.46
N GLU A 260 19.78 -10.20 5.92
CA GLU A 260 20.89 -9.80 5.07
C GLU A 260 22.16 -10.57 5.46
N LYS A 261 22.98 -10.93 4.45
CA LYS A 261 24.30 -11.51 4.68
C LYS A 261 25.17 -10.47 5.41
N PHE A 262 25.68 -10.81 6.59
CA PHE A 262 26.59 -9.92 7.30
C PHE A 262 28.03 -10.30 6.97
N ARG A 263 28.71 -9.51 6.13
CA ARG A 263 30.16 -9.57 5.97
C ARG A 263 30.75 -8.44 6.80
N ARG A 264 31.48 -8.76 7.87
CA ARG A 264 32.44 -7.78 8.42
C ARG A 264 33.35 -7.41 7.26
N TYR A 265 33.38 -6.13 6.88
CA TYR A 265 34.48 -5.63 6.06
C TYR A 265 35.76 -6.04 6.80
N SER A 266 36.53 -6.92 6.19
CA SER A 266 37.85 -7.28 6.68
C SER A 266 38.59 -5.97 6.91
N GLN A 267 39.19 -5.85 8.09
CA GLN A 267 40.21 -4.86 8.42
C GLN A 267 41.00 -4.50 7.16
N GLN A 268 41.09 -3.20 6.86
CA GLN A 268 42.06 -2.69 5.90
C GLN A 268 43.38 -3.42 6.16
N ARG A 269 43.84 -4.21 5.19
CA ARG A 269 45.20 -4.76 5.23
C ARG A 269 46.10 -3.53 5.39
N PRO A 270 46.97 -3.44 6.39
CA PRO A 270 47.96 -2.37 6.41
C PRO A 270 48.73 -2.48 5.09
N HIS A 271 48.81 -1.38 4.36
CA HIS A 271 49.66 -1.27 3.19
C HIS A 271 51.03 -1.86 3.56
N ARG A 272 51.41 -2.96 2.89
CA ARG A 272 52.81 -3.41 2.86
C ARG A 272 53.59 -2.26 2.21
N VAL A 273 54.19 -1.40 3.03
CA VAL A 273 55.29 -0.55 2.59
C VAL A 273 56.39 -1.50 2.16
N LYS A 274 56.63 -1.59 0.85
CA LYS A 274 57.84 -2.21 0.33
C LYS A 274 58.99 -1.35 0.86
N ALA A 275 59.75 -1.87 1.81
CA ALA A 275 61.05 -1.33 2.13
C ALA A 275 61.91 -1.44 0.87
N ASN A 276 62.27 -0.30 0.28
CA ASN A 276 63.31 -0.24 -0.73
C ASN A 276 64.63 -0.63 -0.05
N LYS A 277 65.14 -1.81 -0.41
CA LYS A 277 66.57 -2.11 -0.30
C LYS A 277 67.26 -1.27 -1.38
N ASN A 278 67.73 -0.09 -0.98
CA ASN A 278 68.86 0.62 -1.57
C ASN A 278 68.92 1.95 -0.83
N ASP A 279 69.73 1.98 0.23
CA ASP A 279 70.51 3.14 0.69
C ASP A 279 71.32 2.68 1.91
N LEU A 280 72.36 1.89 1.62
CA LEU A 280 73.53 1.71 2.47
C LEU A 280 74.74 1.92 1.58
N LYS A 281 75.18 3.18 1.52
CA LYS A 281 76.56 3.59 1.28
C LYS A 281 76.84 4.79 2.17
#